data_AF-A0AAV8YYL2-F1
#
_entry.id   AF-A0AAV8YYL2-F1
#
_cell.length_a   1.000
_cell.length_b   1.000
_cell.length_c   1.000
_cell.angle_alpha   90.00
_cell.angle_beta   90.00
_cell.angle_gamma   90.00
#
_symmetry.space_group_name_H-M   'P 1'
#
loop_
_entity.id
_entity.type
_entity.pdbx_description
1 polymer ?
#
loop_
_entity_poly.entity_id
_entity_poly.type
_entity_poly.pdbx_seq_one_letter_code
_entity_poly.pdbx_strand_id
1 'polypeptide(L)'
;MYLYLYLCTVLSLTSSVFGDCGCGINRNDECDNGINPSKKYTREVNDLSTDNNERRNQDFDTSSMVLIKGGTFEMGTNKPVFETDHEGPLRNVTVNTFYLDKYEVSNQQFYDFVRKTGYKTEAEAFGDSFIFEMSLPEEDRDKYQDVRAVQAPWWVKLKDVSWKHPEGPGSTIESRMNHPVIHVSWNDAVKFCEHVRKRLPTEAEWEMACRAGLKQKLYPWGNKLNPKGQHWANIWQGEFPKNKYG
;
A
#
# COMPACT_ATOMS: atom_id res chain seq x y z
N MET A 1 -1.72 14.40 6.81
CA MET A 1 -2.42 13.20 6.32
C MET A 1 -1.44 12.43 5.45
N TYR A 2 -0.79 11.40 5.99
CA TYR A 2 0.13 10.56 5.22
C TYR A 2 -0.66 9.44 4.59
N LEU A 3 -0.70 9.36 3.26
CA LEU A 3 -1.20 8.21 2.54
C LEU A 3 -0.03 7.22 2.35
N TYR A 4 0.35 6.51 3.42
CA TYR A 4 1.22 5.35 3.27
C TYR A 4 0.34 4.20 2.76
N LEU A 5 0.56 3.77 1.53
CA LEU A 5 -0.10 2.59 0.98
C LEU A 5 0.58 1.35 1.59
N TYR A 6 0.02 0.81 2.66
CA TYR A 6 0.50 -0.41 3.30
C TYR A 6 0.16 -1.61 2.42
N LEU A 7 1.18 -2.20 1.80
CA LEU A 7 1.06 -3.39 0.97
C LEU A 7 0.86 -4.63 1.85
N CYS A 8 -0.25 -5.32 1.68
CA CYS A 8 -0.61 -6.48 2.50
C CYS A 8 -1.41 -7.45 1.62
N THR A 9 -1.18 -8.76 1.63
CA THR A 9 -1.68 -9.61 0.53
C THR A 9 -2.40 -10.91 0.88
N VAL A 10 -3.34 -11.40 0.04
CA VAL A 10 -4.37 -12.45 0.33
C VAL A 10 -4.43 -13.62 -0.69
N LEU A 11 -4.91 -14.82 -0.27
CA LEU A 11 -5.27 -16.00 -1.10
C LEU A 11 -6.65 -16.61 -0.72
N SER A 12 -7.47 -17.08 -1.70
CA SER A 12 -8.82 -17.70 -1.52
C SER A 12 -8.97 -19.08 -2.21
N LEU A 13 -9.94 -19.92 -1.79
CA LEU A 13 -10.28 -21.25 -2.35
C LEU A 13 -11.76 -21.30 -2.80
N THR A 14 -12.08 -21.88 -3.97
CA THR A 14 -13.22 -22.83 -4.26
C THR A 14 -13.50 -23.05 -5.77
N SER A 15 -14.50 -23.91 -6.03
CA SER A 15 -14.88 -24.80 -7.16
C SER A 15 -15.36 -24.21 -8.49
N SER A 16 -15.27 -25.05 -9.53
CA SER A 16 -15.42 -24.85 -10.99
C SER A 16 -16.85 -24.75 -11.55
N VAL A 17 -17.04 -24.04 -12.69
CA VAL A 17 -17.65 -24.51 -13.98
C VAL A 17 -17.13 -23.64 -15.16
N PHE A 18 -17.06 -24.26 -16.36
CA PHE A 18 -16.48 -23.90 -17.67
C PHE A 18 -16.95 -22.62 -18.41
N GLY A 19 -16.09 -22.12 -19.32
CA GLY A 19 -16.46 -21.27 -20.47
C GLY A 19 -15.27 -20.72 -21.29
N ASP A 20 -14.92 -21.46 -22.35
CA ASP A 20 -14.14 -21.21 -23.60
C ASP A 20 -13.23 -19.97 -23.82
N CYS A 21 -12.09 -20.20 -24.50
CA CYS A 21 -11.02 -19.24 -24.79
C CYS A 21 -11.19 -18.58 -26.18
N GLY A 22 -11.34 -17.25 -26.22
CA GLY A 22 -11.35 -16.46 -27.46
C GLY A 22 -10.01 -15.81 -27.76
N CYS A 23 -9.15 -16.48 -28.55
CA CYS A 23 -7.99 -15.84 -29.18
C CYS A 23 -8.41 -15.19 -30.52
N GLY A 24 -8.34 -13.86 -30.59
CA GLY A 24 -8.28 -13.10 -31.84
C GLY A 24 -9.21 -11.89 -31.88
N ILE A 25 -8.65 -10.67 -31.94
CA ILE A 25 -9.20 -9.47 -32.61
C ILE A 25 -8.08 -8.43 -32.83
N ASN A 26 -8.27 -7.66 -33.91
CA ASN A 26 -7.46 -6.64 -34.57
C ASN A 26 -6.91 -5.49 -33.69
N ARG A 27 -5.81 -4.89 -34.16
CA ARG A 27 -5.07 -3.76 -33.53
C ARG A 27 -5.57 -2.35 -33.92
N ASN A 28 -6.84 -2.16 -34.27
CA ASN A 28 -7.30 -0.88 -34.84
C ASN A 28 -8.69 -0.41 -34.36
N ASP A 29 -9.07 -0.69 -33.11
CA ASP A 29 -10.29 -0.09 -32.54
C ASP A 29 -9.98 0.79 -31.32
N GLU A 30 -10.81 1.82 -31.20
CA GLU A 30 -10.84 2.92 -30.24
C GLU A 30 -10.49 2.50 -28.81
N CYS A 31 -9.86 3.40 -28.06
CA CYS A 31 -9.52 3.22 -26.64
C CYS A 31 -10.73 2.73 -25.85
N ASP A 32 -10.78 1.41 -25.63
CA ASP A 32 -11.86 0.76 -24.90
C ASP A 32 -11.91 1.34 -23.49
N ASN A 33 -13.13 1.62 -23.04
CA ASN A 33 -13.44 2.34 -21.82
C ASN A 33 -12.73 1.69 -20.65
N GLY A 34 -11.65 2.33 -20.22
CA GLY A 34 -10.74 1.86 -19.19
C GLY A 34 -11.49 1.33 -17.99
N ILE A 35 -11.28 0.04 -17.72
CA ILE A 35 -11.52 -0.50 -16.40
C ILE A 35 -10.70 0.37 -15.44
N ASN A 36 -11.40 1.22 -14.69
CA ASN A 36 -10.81 2.02 -13.63
C ASN A 36 -9.90 1.09 -12.79
N PRO A 37 -8.62 1.41 -12.59
CA PRO A 37 -7.71 0.56 -11.82
C PRO A 37 -8.26 0.18 -10.44
N SER A 38 -9.13 1.02 -9.85
CA SER A 38 -9.83 0.72 -8.60
C SER A 38 -10.80 -0.46 -8.70
N LYS A 39 -11.40 -0.71 -9.87
CA LYS A 39 -12.27 -1.87 -10.13
C LYS A 39 -11.52 -3.18 -10.05
N LYS A 40 -10.23 -3.24 -10.42
CA LYS A 40 -9.43 -4.48 -10.37
C LYS A 40 -9.27 -5.03 -8.93
N TYR A 41 -9.43 -4.19 -7.91
CA TYR A 41 -9.28 -4.57 -6.49
C TYR A 41 -10.60 -4.43 -5.73
N THR A 42 -11.73 -4.33 -6.43
CA THR A 42 -13.02 -4.51 -5.77
C THR A 42 -13.18 -5.95 -5.35
N ARG A 43 -14.10 -6.17 -4.41
CA ARG A 43 -14.48 -7.50 -3.96
C ARG A 43 -14.85 -8.41 -5.14
N GLU A 44 -15.63 -7.90 -6.10
CA GLU A 44 -16.12 -8.72 -7.21
C GLU A 44 -14.97 -9.26 -8.08
N VAL A 45 -13.92 -8.45 -8.33
CA VAL A 45 -12.79 -8.88 -9.16
C VAL A 45 -11.84 -9.81 -8.41
N ASN A 46 -11.73 -9.67 -7.08
CA ASN A 46 -10.97 -10.59 -6.24
C ASN A 46 -11.65 -11.95 -6.04
N ASP A 47 -12.98 -12.03 -6.15
CA ASP A 47 -13.72 -13.29 -6.16
C ASP A 47 -13.65 -14.00 -7.54
N LEU A 48 -13.25 -13.28 -8.61
CA LEU A 48 -13.24 -13.75 -10.01
C LEU A 48 -11.87 -14.25 -10.54
N SER A 49 -10.83 -14.42 -9.71
CA SER A 49 -9.57 -15.01 -10.16
C SER A 49 -9.70 -16.53 -10.36
N THR A 50 -10.45 -16.95 -11.36
CA THR A 50 -10.55 -18.32 -11.84
C THR A 50 -9.58 -18.49 -13.00
N ASP A 51 -8.35 -18.93 -12.74
CA ASP A 51 -7.57 -19.56 -13.81
C ASP A 51 -6.58 -20.64 -13.34
N ASN A 52 -6.71 -21.80 -14.00
CA ASN A 52 -5.85 -22.98 -14.10
C ASN A 52 -5.64 -23.98 -12.94
N ASN A 53 -6.20 -25.16 -13.18
CA ASN A 53 -6.26 -26.37 -12.37
C ASN A 53 -4.95 -27.18 -12.30
N GLU A 54 -3.83 -26.66 -12.83
CA GLU A 54 -2.52 -27.35 -12.84
C GLU A 54 -1.58 -26.92 -11.70
N ARG A 55 -1.94 -25.91 -10.89
CA ARG A 55 -1.04 -25.27 -9.91
C ARG A 55 -1.32 -25.62 -8.44
N ARG A 56 -2.10 -26.66 -8.14
CA ARG A 56 -2.53 -27.00 -6.77
C ARG A 56 -1.47 -27.61 -5.84
N ASN A 57 -0.20 -27.75 -6.28
CA ASN A 57 0.82 -28.51 -5.55
C ASN A 57 2.09 -27.71 -5.22
N GLN A 58 1.99 -26.39 -5.05
CA GLN A 58 3.09 -25.60 -4.49
C GLN A 58 2.64 -24.97 -3.18
N ASP A 59 3.28 -25.40 -2.08
CA ASP A 59 3.15 -24.76 -0.78
C ASP A 59 3.53 -23.28 -0.92
N PHE A 60 2.53 -22.40 -0.74
CA PHE A 60 2.80 -20.98 -0.61
C PHE A 60 3.52 -20.75 0.71
N ASP A 61 4.70 -20.14 0.65
CA ASP A 61 5.40 -19.70 1.85
C ASP A 61 4.61 -18.59 2.54
N THR A 62 3.87 -18.98 3.58
CA THR A 62 3.04 -18.12 4.42
C THR A 62 3.71 -17.82 5.77
N SER A 63 4.99 -18.19 5.94
CA SER A 63 5.71 -18.02 7.22
C SER A 63 5.74 -16.57 7.71
N SER A 64 5.84 -15.61 6.78
CA SER A 64 5.81 -14.17 7.04
C SER A 64 4.40 -13.56 7.11
N MET A 65 3.35 -14.37 7.02
CA MET A 65 1.95 -13.93 6.93
C MET A 65 1.14 -14.40 8.15
N VAL A 66 -0.02 -13.79 8.34
CA VAL A 66 -1.01 -14.18 9.35
C VAL A 66 -2.29 -14.58 8.64
N LEU A 67 -2.87 -15.71 9.05
CA LEU A 67 -4.22 -16.09 8.64
C LEU A 67 -5.25 -15.25 9.39
N ILE A 68 -5.93 -14.35 8.68
CA ILE A 68 -7.06 -13.57 9.16
C ILE A 68 -8.34 -14.37 8.90
N LYS A 69 -8.98 -14.83 9.98
CA LYS A 69 -10.26 -15.54 9.88
C LYS A 69 -11.33 -14.59 9.34
N GLY A 70 -11.98 -15.00 8.27
CA GLY A 70 -13.09 -14.26 7.67
C GLY A 70 -14.28 -14.14 8.61
N GLY A 71 -15.15 -13.17 8.33
CA GLY A 71 -16.32 -12.87 9.13
C GLY A 71 -16.92 -11.51 8.77
N THR A 72 -17.98 -11.16 9.48
CA THR A 72 -18.63 -9.85 9.35
C THR A 72 -18.12 -8.90 10.42
N PHE A 73 -17.73 -7.68 10.03
CA PHE A 73 -17.32 -6.63 10.95
C PHE A 73 -17.92 -5.27 10.57
N GLU A 74 -17.90 -4.33 11.52
CA GLU A 74 -18.33 -2.95 11.31
C GLU A 74 -17.16 -2.14 10.72
N MET A 75 -17.24 -1.87 9.41
CA MET A 75 -16.27 -1.06 8.65
C MET A 75 -16.68 0.42 8.67
N GLY A 76 -15.70 1.31 8.73
CA GLY A 76 -15.91 2.76 8.74
C GLY A 76 -16.45 3.30 10.07
N THR A 77 -16.97 4.52 10.03
CA THR A 77 -17.49 5.25 11.21
C THR A 77 -18.71 6.11 10.88
N ASN A 78 -19.60 6.30 11.85
CA ASN A 78 -20.69 7.29 11.78
C ASN A 78 -20.28 8.66 12.37
N LYS A 79 -19.00 8.81 12.71
CA LYS A 79 -18.41 10.05 13.26
C LYS A 79 -17.14 10.37 12.48
N PRO A 80 -17.24 10.70 11.18
CA PRO A 80 -16.08 11.04 10.37
C PRO A 80 -15.40 12.29 10.95
N VAL A 81 -14.06 12.34 10.89
CA VAL A 81 -13.32 13.54 11.29
C VAL A 81 -13.30 14.54 10.15
N PHE A 82 -13.10 14.05 8.92
CA PHE A 82 -13.18 14.83 7.69
C PHE A 82 -14.25 14.24 6.77
N GLU A 83 -15.30 15.01 6.48
CA GLU A 83 -16.41 14.52 5.66
C GLU A 83 -16.00 14.15 4.23
N THR A 84 -14.96 14.83 3.71
CA THR A 84 -14.39 14.61 2.38
C THR A 84 -13.67 13.27 2.23
N ASP A 85 -13.24 12.66 3.33
CA ASP A 85 -12.52 11.39 3.32
C ASP A 85 -13.46 10.19 3.20
N HIS A 86 -14.78 10.43 3.29
CA HIS A 86 -15.81 9.41 3.18
C HIS A 86 -15.59 8.19 4.10
N GLU A 87 -15.10 8.44 5.32
CA GLU A 87 -14.89 7.38 6.34
C GLU A 87 -16.19 6.66 6.74
N GLY A 88 -17.34 7.30 6.50
CA GLY A 88 -18.66 6.77 6.77
C GLY A 88 -19.45 6.38 5.51
N PRO A 89 -20.67 5.83 5.68
CA PRO A 89 -21.26 5.43 6.97
C PRO A 89 -20.61 4.15 7.51
N LEU A 90 -20.79 3.94 8.82
CA LEU A 90 -20.53 2.64 9.44
C LEU A 90 -21.45 1.58 8.80
N ARG A 91 -20.85 0.49 8.35
CA ARG A 91 -21.56 -0.55 7.61
C ARG A 91 -21.00 -1.94 7.94
N ASN A 92 -21.88 -2.94 7.91
CA ASN A 92 -21.46 -4.33 8.06
C ASN A 92 -20.87 -4.84 6.75
N VAL A 93 -19.64 -5.35 6.81
CA VAL A 93 -18.94 -5.93 5.67
C VAL A 93 -18.50 -7.35 6.01
N THR A 94 -18.86 -8.31 5.18
CA THR A 94 -18.42 -9.71 5.31
C THR A 94 -17.20 -9.96 4.45
N VAL A 95 -16.07 -10.33 5.05
CA VAL A 95 -14.82 -10.63 4.34
C VAL A 95 -14.53 -12.14 4.46
N ASN A 96 -14.04 -12.75 3.39
CA ASN A 96 -13.63 -14.15 3.39
C ASN A 96 -12.37 -14.35 4.26
N THR A 97 -11.95 -15.59 4.51
CA THR A 97 -10.67 -15.85 5.19
C THR A 97 -9.51 -15.56 4.24
N PHE A 98 -8.47 -14.89 4.73
CA PHE A 98 -7.31 -14.51 3.93
C PHE A 98 -6.01 -14.58 4.73
N TYR A 99 -4.88 -14.71 4.04
CA TYR A 99 -3.57 -14.39 4.62
C TYR A 99 -3.31 -12.88 4.49
N LEU A 100 -2.51 -12.30 5.38
CA LEU A 100 -2.01 -10.93 5.27
C LEU A 100 -0.55 -10.88 5.72
N ASP A 101 0.31 -10.08 5.09
CA ASP A 101 1.69 -9.93 5.55
C ASP A 101 1.73 -9.30 6.97
N LYS A 102 2.65 -9.79 7.82
CA LYS A 102 2.85 -9.29 9.19
C LYS A 102 3.45 -7.88 9.23
N TYR A 103 4.20 -7.54 8.18
CA TYR A 103 5.01 -6.34 8.07
C TYR A 103 4.81 -5.73 6.69
N GLU A 104 5.05 -4.43 6.57
CA GLU A 104 5.25 -3.80 5.26
C GLU A 104 6.34 -4.50 4.46
N VAL A 105 6.23 -4.41 3.14
CA VAL A 105 7.31 -4.83 2.25
C VAL A 105 8.56 -4.01 2.55
N SER A 106 9.63 -4.70 2.92
CA SER A 106 10.90 -4.10 3.25
C SER A 106 11.70 -3.72 2.00
N ASN A 107 12.65 -2.80 2.18
CA ASN A 107 13.67 -2.48 1.17
C ASN A 107 14.40 -3.73 0.65
N GLN A 108 14.71 -4.70 1.51
CA GLN A 108 15.35 -5.96 1.11
C GLN A 108 14.48 -6.80 0.18
N GLN A 109 13.20 -6.99 0.52
CA GLN A 109 12.29 -7.74 -0.33
C GLN A 109 12.10 -7.08 -1.69
N PHE A 110 11.93 -5.75 -1.70
CA PHE A 110 11.78 -5.00 -2.94
C PHE A 110 13.06 -4.99 -3.78
N TYR A 111 14.23 -4.89 -3.13
CA TYR A 111 15.53 -5.02 -3.76
C TYR A 111 15.68 -6.39 -4.46
N ASP A 112 15.29 -7.47 -3.80
CA ASP A 112 15.33 -8.81 -4.39
C ASP A 112 14.41 -8.96 -5.59
N PHE A 113 13.22 -8.36 -5.54
CA PHE A 113 12.30 -8.28 -6.66
C PHE A 113 12.93 -7.54 -7.85
N VAL A 114 13.45 -6.32 -7.64
CA VAL A 114 14.06 -5.53 -8.71
C VAL A 114 15.30 -6.22 -9.28
N ARG A 115 16.16 -6.79 -8.43
CA ARG A 115 17.35 -7.54 -8.86
C ARG A 115 17.00 -8.73 -9.76
N LYS A 116 15.94 -9.48 -9.44
CA LYS A 116 15.52 -10.68 -10.19
C LYS A 116 14.82 -10.34 -11.51
N THR A 117 14.11 -9.22 -11.57
CA THR A 117 13.21 -8.89 -12.68
C THR A 117 13.75 -7.80 -13.60
N GLY A 118 14.71 -7.00 -13.12
CA GLY A 118 15.13 -5.77 -13.78
C GLY A 118 14.05 -4.68 -13.74
N TYR A 119 13.07 -4.78 -12.84
CA TYR A 119 11.96 -3.84 -12.75
C TYR A 119 12.43 -2.42 -12.48
N LYS A 120 11.81 -1.45 -13.17
CA LYS A 120 12.05 -0.02 -13.00
C LYS A 120 10.77 0.62 -12.47
N THR A 121 10.84 1.31 -11.34
CA THR A 121 9.66 1.90 -10.70
C THR A 121 9.16 3.13 -11.46
N GLU A 122 7.92 3.54 -11.20
CA GLU A 122 7.38 4.78 -11.78
C GLU A 122 8.20 6.01 -11.37
N ALA A 123 8.67 6.10 -10.12
CA ALA A 123 9.58 7.17 -9.70
C ALA A 123 10.88 7.20 -10.53
N GLU A 124 11.49 6.04 -10.79
CA GLU A 124 12.66 5.95 -11.67
C GLU A 124 12.32 6.27 -13.14
N ALA A 125 11.10 5.99 -13.59
CA ALA A 125 10.64 6.25 -14.96
C ALA A 125 10.32 7.73 -15.19
N PHE A 126 9.64 8.37 -14.25
CA PHE A 126 9.39 9.82 -14.24
C PHE A 126 10.68 10.61 -13.98
N GLY A 127 11.63 10.02 -13.24
CA GLY A 127 12.90 10.65 -12.88
C GLY A 127 12.80 11.59 -11.68
N ASP A 128 11.69 11.55 -10.94
CA ASP A 128 11.44 12.35 -9.77
C ASP A 128 10.45 11.68 -8.79
N SER A 129 10.47 12.13 -7.54
CA SER A 129 9.48 11.80 -6.52
C SER A 129 9.41 12.90 -5.46
N PHE A 130 8.48 12.79 -4.52
CA PHE A 130 8.29 13.75 -3.43
C PHE A 130 9.09 13.37 -2.20
N ILE A 131 9.90 14.30 -1.68
CA ILE A 131 10.50 14.16 -0.35
C ILE A 131 9.87 15.14 0.64
N PHE A 132 9.95 14.80 1.91
CA PHE A 132 9.53 15.70 2.98
C PHE A 132 10.64 16.73 3.23
N GLU A 133 10.27 18.01 3.38
CA GLU A 133 11.20 19.14 3.52
C GLU A 133 12.26 18.96 4.61
N MET A 134 11.94 18.31 5.73
CA MET A 134 12.93 18.06 6.77
C MET A 134 14.03 17.06 6.37
N SER A 135 13.88 16.37 5.25
CA SER A 135 14.94 15.53 4.66
C SER A 135 15.97 16.36 3.90
N LEU A 136 15.67 17.64 3.63
CA LEU A 136 16.59 18.58 3.03
C LEU A 136 17.48 19.25 4.08
N PRO A 137 18.75 19.55 3.75
CA PRO A 137 19.54 20.53 4.47
C PRO A 137 18.76 21.84 4.62
N GLU A 138 18.82 22.46 5.80
CA GLU A 138 18.04 23.66 6.10
C GLU A 138 18.33 24.81 5.11
N GLU A 139 19.59 24.96 4.73
CA GLU A 139 20.08 25.92 3.73
C GLU A 139 19.50 25.72 2.33
N ASP A 140 19.07 24.50 2.00
CA ASP A 140 18.52 24.14 0.68
C ASP A 140 17.00 24.29 0.60
N ARG A 141 16.28 24.50 1.71
CA ARG A 141 14.81 24.47 1.74
C ARG A 141 14.17 25.57 0.91
N ASP A 142 14.76 26.77 0.91
CA ASP A 142 14.26 27.92 0.16
C ASP A 142 14.50 27.82 -1.35
N LYS A 143 15.48 27.00 -1.78
CA LYS A 143 15.80 26.79 -3.20
C LYS A 143 14.66 26.13 -3.97
N TYR A 144 13.81 25.37 -3.30
CA TYR A 144 12.81 24.50 -3.94
C TYR A 144 11.37 24.99 -3.74
N GLN A 145 11.16 26.29 -3.50
CA GLN A 145 9.81 26.83 -3.27
C GLN A 145 8.84 26.55 -4.43
N ASP A 146 9.31 26.66 -5.68
CA ASP A 146 8.46 26.53 -6.88
C ASP A 146 8.03 25.08 -7.21
N VAL A 147 8.68 24.08 -6.60
CA VAL A 147 8.41 22.65 -6.86
C VAL A 147 7.69 21.96 -5.70
N ARG A 148 7.09 22.76 -4.81
CA ARG A 148 6.33 22.27 -3.67
C ARG A 148 4.89 21.96 -4.04
N ALA A 149 4.31 20.96 -3.37
CA ALA A 149 2.90 20.66 -3.52
C ALA A 149 2.04 21.80 -2.96
N VAL A 150 1.15 22.37 -3.78
CA VAL A 150 0.40 23.60 -3.47
C VAL A 150 -0.38 23.51 -2.14
N GLN A 151 -1.06 22.40 -1.89
CA GLN A 151 -1.88 22.21 -0.69
C GLN A 151 -1.09 21.64 0.51
N ALA A 152 0.19 21.30 0.30
CA ALA A 152 1.04 20.68 1.31
C ALA A 152 2.50 21.08 1.06
N PRO A 153 2.87 22.35 1.31
CA PRO A 153 4.14 22.91 0.85
C PRO A 153 5.37 22.22 1.44
N TRP A 154 5.24 21.49 2.55
CA TRP A 154 6.32 20.65 3.11
C TRP A 154 6.69 19.43 2.25
N TRP A 155 5.97 19.16 1.15
CA TRP A 155 6.35 18.16 0.15
C TRP A 155 7.04 18.83 -1.02
N VAL A 156 8.28 18.41 -1.28
CA VAL A 156 9.14 18.96 -2.32
C VAL A 156 9.34 17.90 -3.40
N LYS A 157 9.00 18.21 -4.65
CA LYS A 157 9.23 17.32 -5.79
C LYS A 157 10.66 17.46 -6.29
N LEU A 158 11.47 16.41 -6.19
CA LEU A 158 12.88 16.45 -6.57
C LEU A 158 13.26 15.34 -7.56
N LYS A 159 14.20 15.69 -8.42
CA LYS A 159 14.79 14.75 -9.38
C LYS A 159 15.61 13.67 -8.69
N ASP A 160 15.68 12.52 -9.35
CA ASP A 160 16.52 11.38 -8.96
C ASP A 160 16.21 10.86 -7.55
N VAL A 161 15.00 11.15 -7.05
CA VAL A 161 14.43 10.53 -5.84
C VAL A 161 13.71 9.26 -6.26
N SER A 162 14.07 8.15 -5.61
CA SER A 162 13.45 6.85 -5.86
C SER A 162 13.59 5.96 -4.63
N TRP A 163 13.10 4.73 -4.70
CA TRP A 163 13.18 3.77 -3.60
C TRP A 163 14.63 3.46 -3.16
N LYS A 164 15.62 3.53 -4.07
CA LYS A 164 17.05 3.35 -3.75
C LYS A 164 17.70 4.60 -3.15
N HIS A 165 17.19 5.77 -3.52
CA HIS A 165 17.69 7.09 -3.13
C HIS A 165 16.56 7.91 -2.52
N PRO A 166 16.05 7.51 -1.33
CA PRO A 166 14.79 8.03 -0.82
C PRO A 166 14.83 9.49 -0.37
N GLU A 167 16.00 10.06 -0.10
CA GLU A 167 16.19 11.49 0.19
C GLU A 167 16.83 12.24 -0.99
N GLY A 168 16.92 11.61 -2.16
CA GLY A 168 17.53 12.17 -3.36
C GLY A 168 18.99 11.77 -3.59
N PRO A 169 19.69 12.40 -4.55
CA PRO A 169 21.05 12.05 -4.94
C PRO A 169 22.00 11.93 -3.74
N GLY A 170 22.74 10.82 -3.67
CA GLY A 170 23.71 10.55 -2.60
C GLY A 170 23.13 9.89 -1.35
N SER A 171 21.80 9.83 -1.20
CA SER A 171 21.17 8.99 -0.16
C SER A 171 21.22 7.51 -0.53
N THR A 172 21.08 6.62 0.46
CA THR A 172 21.07 5.16 0.24
C THR A 172 20.17 4.44 1.24
N ILE A 173 19.77 3.22 0.90
CA ILE A 173 18.99 2.30 1.75
C ILE A 173 19.84 1.26 2.49
N GLU A 174 21.17 1.26 2.33
CA GLU A 174 22.07 0.23 2.88
C GLU A 174 21.90 -0.01 4.39
N SER A 175 21.69 1.05 5.18
CA SER A 175 21.44 0.96 6.62
C SER A 175 19.96 0.72 6.99
N ARG A 176 19.08 0.60 6.00
CA ARG A 176 17.62 0.58 6.14
C ARG A 176 16.96 -0.59 5.37
N MET A 177 17.69 -1.69 5.18
CA MET A 177 17.19 -2.84 4.41
C MET A 177 15.92 -3.48 5.02
N ASN A 178 15.71 -3.35 6.33
CA ASN A 178 14.50 -3.83 7.01
C ASN A 178 13.41 -2.75 7.19
N HIS A 179 13.63 -1.52 6.73
CA HIS A 179 12.60 -0.49 6.73
C HIS A 179 11.62 -0.72 5.56
N PRO A 180 10.37 -0.21 5.65
CA PRO A 180 9.46 -0.24 4.52
C PRO A 180 10.07 0.43 3.30
N VAL A 181 9.85 -0.18 2.15
CA VAL A 181 10.17 0.46 0.87
C VAL A 181 9.24 1.66 0.65
N ILE A 182 9.81 2.77 0.21
CA ILE A 182 9.08 4.02 -0.11
C ILE A 182 9.38 4.47 -1.54
N HIS A 183 8.69 5.50 -2.04
CA HIS A 183 8.72 5.91 -3.45
C HIS A 183 8.32 4.80 -4.43
N VAL A 184 7.41 3.95 -3.98
CA VAL A 184 6.74 2.94 -4.78
C VAL A 184 5.31 3.41 -5.04
N SER A 185 4.93 3.44 -6.30
CA SER A 185 3.57 3.75 -6.68
C SER A 185 2.66 2.54 -6.46
N TRP A 186 1.36 2.74 -6.66
CA TRP A 186 0.41 1.64 -6.67
C TRP A 186 0.72 0.62 -7.78
N ASN A 187 1.21 1.05 -8.94
CA ASN A 187 1.57 0.13 -10.03
C ASN A 187 2.79 -0.73 -9.66
N ASP A 188 3.79 -0.11 -9.03
CA ASP A 188 4.98 -0.81 -8.52
C ASP A 188 4.61 -1.87 -7.48
N ALA A 189 3.74 -1.48 -6.55
CA ALA A 189 3.14 -2.31 -5.52
C ALA A 189 2.44 -3.56 -6.09
N VAL A 190 1.63 -3.38 -7.12
CA VAL A 190 0.93 -4.47 -7.82
C VAL A 190 1.92 -5.40 -8.51
N LYS A 191 2.93 -4.86 -9.20
CA LYS A 191 3.95 -5.65 -9.89
C LYS A 191 4.80 -6.47 -8.93
N PHE A 192 5.14 -5.90 -7.77
CA PHE A 192 5.77 -6.64 -6.70
C PHE A 192 4.88 -7.81 -6.23
N CYS A 193 3.61 -7.54 -5.92
CA CYS A 193 2.66 -8.58 -5.49
C CYS A 193 2.55 -9.71 -6.51
N GLU A 194 2.36 -9.37 -7.80
CA GLU A 194 2.28 -10.33 -8.90
C GLU A 194 3.55 -11.22 -8.96
N HIS A 195 4.74 -10.63 -8.80
CA HIS A 195 6.01 -11.37 -8.79
C HIS A 195 6.10 -12.39 -7.65
N VAL A 196 5.68 -12.00 -6.45
CA VAL A 196 5.67 -12.90 -5.28
C VAL A 196 4.41 -13.76 -5.20
N ARG A 197 3.58 -13.75 -6.24
CA ARG A 197 2.32 -14.51 -6.37
C ARG A 197 1.29 -14.18 -5.29
N LYS A 198 1.26 -12.91 -4.89
CA LYS A 198 0.35 -12.34 -3.91
C LYS A 198 -0.50 -11.24 -4.61
N ARG A 199 -1.33 -10.50 -3.88
CA ARG A 199 -2.10 -9.34 -4.39
C ARG A 199 -2.25 -8.26 -3.32
N LEU A 200 -2.47 -7.00 -3.68
CA LEU A 200 -2.88 -5.97 -2.71
C LEU A 200 -4.14 -6.38 -1.91
N PRO A 201 -4.33 -5.84 -0.69
CA PRO A 201 -5.53 -6.13 0.08
C PRO A 201 -6.64 -5.21 -0.43
N THR A 202 -7.89 -5.65 -0.32
CA THR A 202 -9.00 -4.70 -0.38
C THR A 202 -8.95 -3.78 0.83
N GLU A 203 -9.56 -2.61 0.74
CA GLU A 203 -9.71 -1.70 1.90
C GLU A 203 -10.40 -2.41 3.07
N ALA A 204 -11.43 -3.23 2.80
CA ALA A 204 -12.16 -3.99 3.81
C ALA A 204 -11.30 -5.07 4.48
N GLU A 205 -10.49 -5.81 3.72
CA GLU A 205 -9.51 -6.76 4.27
C GLU A 205 -8.48 -6.05 5.15
N TRP A 206 -7.96 -4.92 4.67
CA TRP A 206 -6.98 -4.13 5.40
C TRP A 206 -7.56 -3.60 6.72
N GLU A 207 -8.73 -2.98 6.70
CA GLU A 207 -9.38 -2.46 7.91
C GLU A 207 -9.76 -3.59 8.88
N MET A 208 -10.27 -4.73 8.39
CA MET A 208 -10.60 -5.89 9.24
C MET A 208 -9.35 -6.39 9.98
N ALA A 209 -8.22 -6.49 9.29
CA ALA A 209 -6.96 -6.91 9.89
C ALA A 209 -6.44 -5.86 10.90
N CYS A 210 -6.45 -4.57 10.54
CA CYS A 210 -6.03 -3.48 11.42
C CYS A 210 -6.86 -3.38 12.69
N ARG A 211 -8.16 -3.70 12.63
CA ARG A 211 -9.03 -3.71 13.81
C ARG A 211 -8.77 -4.88 14.74
N ALA A 212 -8.12 -5.95 14.28
CA ALA A 212 -7.72 -7.11 15.09
C ALA A 212 -8.84 -7.66 15.99
N GLY A 213 -10.09 -7.64 15.51
CA GLY A 213 -11.28 -8.09 16.24
C GLY A 213 -11.86 -7.09 17.25
N LEU A 214 -11.23 -5.93 17.46
CA LEU A 214 -11.76 -4.85 18.28
C LEU A 214 -12.89 -4.12 17.55
N LYS A 215 -14.03 -3.97 18.23
CA LYS A 215 -15.18 -3.25 17.68
C LYS A 215 -15.03 -1.75 17.90
N GLN A 216 -15.10 -0.99 16.80
CA GLN A 216 -15.24 0.47 16.78
C GLN A 216 -14.26 1.18 17.73
N LYS A 217 -12.98 0.79 17.64
CA LYS A 217 -11.86 1.46 18.29
C LYS A 217 -11.15 2.38 17.30
N LEU A 218 -10.55 3.44 17.83
CA LEU A 218 -9.83 4.45 17.05
C LEU A 218 -8.52 3.93 16.49
N TYR A 219 -7.80 3.11 17.25
CA TYR A 219 -6.51 2.53 16.88
C TYR A 219 -6.57 0.99 16.95
N PRO A 220 -5.66 0.28 16.27
CA PRO A 220 -5.54 -1.18 16.35
C PRO A 220 -5.45 -1.74 17.78
N TRP A 221 -4.98 -0.93 18.74
CA TRP A 221 -4.81 -1.31 20.15
C TRP A 221 -5.84 -0.67 21.10
N GLY A 222 -6.82 0.08 20.60
CA GLY A 222 -7.88 0.69 21.42
C GLY A 222 -8.08 2.18 21.16
N ASN A 223 -8.52 2.93 22.18
CA ASN A 223 -8.93 4.34 22.02
C ASN A 223 -7.89 5.35 22.53
N LYS A 224 -6.86 4.91 23.24
CA LYS A 224 -5.80 5.80 23.74
C LYS A 224 -4.63 5.74 22.78
N LEU A 225 -4.15 6.90 22.33
CA LEU A 225 -3.00 6.99 21.42
C LEU A 225 -1.73 6.42 22.07
N ASN A 226 -1.46 6.81 23.33
CA ASN A 226 -0.31 6.32 24.10
C ASN A 226 -0.78 5.55 25.35
N PRO A 227 -1.20 4.27 25.22
CA PRO A 227 -1.55 3.44 26.36
C PRO A 227 -0.38 3.37 27.34
N LYS A 228 -0.62 3.64 28.63
CA LYS A 228 0.41 3.68 29.68
C LYS A 228 1.57 4.64 29.38
N GLY A 229 1.34 5.68 28.59
CA GLY A 229 2.38 6.65 28.22
C GLY A 229 3.41 6.12 27.22
N GLN A 230 3.16 4.96 26.59
CA GLN A 230 4.06 4.37 25.60
C GLN A 230 3.60 4.72 24.18
N HIS A 231 4.55 4.95 23.27
CA HIS A 231 4.26 5.10 21.84
C HIS A 231 4.04 3.73 21.20
N TRP A 232 2.94 3.58 20.45
CA TRP A 232 2.55 2.33 19.76
C TRP A 232 2.58 2.45 18.24
N ALA A 233 2.85 3.64 17.71
CA ALA A 233 3.09 3.88 16.30
C ALA A 233 4.13 4.98 16.11
N ASN A 234 4.89 4.89 15.02
CA ASN A 234 5.83 5.91 14.60
C ASN A 234 5.08 7.01 13.82
N ILE A 235 4.57 7.99 14.56
CA ILE A 235 3.91 9.19 14.01
C ILE A 235 4.67 10.45 14.43
N TRP A 236 4.21 11.62 14.04
CA TRP A 236 4.82 12.89 14.44
C TRP A 236 4.56 13.26 15.91
N GLN A 237 5.55 13.87 16.57
CA GLN A 237 5.41 14.57 17.85
C GLN A 237 5.98 16.00 17.71
N GLY A 238 5.22 16.99 18.20
CA GLY A 238 5.60 18.41 18.13
C GLY A 238 4.75 19.24 17.16
N GLU A 239 5.27 20.40 16.77
CA GLU A 239 4.57 21.32 15.87
C GLU A 239 4.90 20.97 14.42
N PHE A 240 4.00 20.23 13.77
CA PHE A 240 4.13 19.93 12.35
C PHE A 240 3.90 21.19 11.49
N PRO A 241 4.68 21.46 10.42
CA PRO A 241 5.86 20.71 9.96
C PRO A 241 7.20 21.24 10.51
N LYS A 242 7.18 22.20 11.45
CA LYS A 242 8.35 23.00 11.86
C LYS A 242 9.36 22.20 12.68
N ASN A 243 8.91 21.55 13.75
CA ASN A 243 9.77 20.91 14.74
C ASN A 243 9.27 19.51 15.11
N LYS A 244 10.19 18.55 15.13
CA LYS A 244 9.97 17.24 15.73
C LYS A 244 10.53 17.26 17.16
N TYR A 245 9.68 17.06 18.16
CA TYR A 245 10.18 16.71 19.50
C TYR A 245 10.47 15.21 19.48
N GLY A 246 11.75 14.86 19.55
CA GLY A 246 12.23 13.48 19.60
C GLY A 246 13.42 13.40 20.52
#